data_AF-M0LGM7-F1
#
_entry.id   AF-M0LGM7-F1
#
_cell.length_a   1.000
_cell.length_b   1.000
_cell.length_c   1.000
_cell.angle_alpha   90.00
_cell.angle_beta   90.00
_cell.angle_gamma   90.00
#
_symmetry.space_group_name_H-M   'P 1'
#
loop_
_entity.id
_entity.type
_entity.pdbx_description
1 polymer ?
#
loop_
_entity_poly.entity_id
_entity_poly.type
_entity_poly.pdbx_seq_one_letter_code
_entity_poly.pdbx_strand_id
1 'polypeptide(L)'
;MADRAAECVEEFREKYPYLAGRPLSERDGQTLRSELVETDRVEEHVQGEREWERGFSVDRVERAESVTWAEGLFRFLTARQPYDDGLGGRFESRYDGETFTVDFDDCWTSSYGDEQAAKNAAFQRQLMGGTYPESEDSARSGEHVEGEWGDVATIRLTRTGSS
;
A
#
# COMPACT_ATOMS: atom_id res chain seq x y z
N MET A 1 -15.04 5.40 4.91
CA MET A 1 -13.98 4.71 4.13
C MET A 1 -12.74 5.58 3.99
N ALA A 2 -12.87 6.78 3.41
CA ALA A 2 -11.85 7.83 3.55
C ALA A 2 -11.65 8.26 5.02
N ASP A 3 -12.65 8.04 5.87
CA ASP A 3 -12.65 8.47 7.27
C ASP A 3 -11.58 7.77 8.13
N ARG A 4 -11.37 6.46 7.95
CA ARG A 4 -10.32 5.71 8.68
C ARG A 4 -8.92 6.12 8.21
N ALA A 5 -8.74 6.29 6.90
CA ALA A 5 -7.49 6.82 6.35
C ALA A 5 -7.22 8.24 6.85
N ALA A 6 -8.25 9.08 6.95
CA ALA A 6 -8.15 10.44 7.50
C ALA A 6 -7.77 10.41 8.99
N GLU A 7 -8.42 9.57 9.80
CA GLU A 7 -8.09 9.40 11.23
C GLU A 7 -6.62 9.01 11.43
N CYS A 8 -6.13 7.99 10.71
CA CYS A 8 -4.73 7.58 10.77
C CYS A 8 -3.76 8.71 10.34
N VAL A 9 -4.16 9.52 9.35
CA VAL A 9 -3.34 10.65 8.88
C VAL A 9 -3.34 11.80 9.89
N GLU A 10 -4.44 12.03 10.60
CA GLU A 10 -4.50 12.99 11.70
C GLU A 10 -3.63 12.54 12.87
N GLU A 11 -3.70 11.27 13.28
CA GLU A 11 -2.78 10.73 14.29
C GLU A 11 -1.30 10.90 13.87
N PHE A 12 -1.01 10.68 12.58
CA PHE A 12 0.33 10.89 12.03
C PHE A 12 0.76 12.37 12.08
N ARG A 13 -0.15 13.30 11.76
CA ARG A 13 0.08 14.75 11.86
C ARG A 13 0.34 15.19 13.29
N GLU A 14 -0.42 14.68 14.24
CA GLU A 14 -0.26 14.99 15.67
C GLU A 14 1.07 14.47 16.22
N LYS A 15 1.43 13.22 15.88
CA LYS A 15 2.63 12.56 16.40
C LYS A 15 3.91 13.04 15.74
N TYR A 16 3.86 13.37 14.45
CA TYR A 16 5.03 13.76 13.66
C TYR A 16 4.77 14.97 12.76
N PRO A 17 4.42 16.14 13.33
CA PRO A 17 3.98 17.31 12.56
C PRO A 17 5.01 17.80 11.54
N TYR A 18 6.29 17.75 11.91
CA TYR A 18 7.38 18.15 11.01
C TYR A 18 7.57 17.21 9.82
N LEU A 19 7.35 15.91 10.00
CA LEU A 19 7.43 14.94 8.90
C LEU A 19 6.19 15.05 8.02
N ALA A 20 5.02 15.20 8.65
CA ALA A 20 3.74 15.23 7.95
C ALA A 20 3.66 16.31 6.86
N GLY A 21 4.19 17.50 7.13
CA GLY A 21 4.21 18.61 6.17
C GLY A 21 5.39 18.61 5.20
N ARG A 22 6.35 17.69 5.33
CA ARG A 22 7.49 17.63 4.41
C ARG A 22 7.10 17.01 3.08
N PRO A 23 7.65 17.50 1.95
CA PRO A 23 7.49 16.84 0.66
C PRO A 23 8.11 15.44 0.70
N LEU A 24 7.51 14.49 -0.03
CA LEU A 24 8.05 13.14 -0.20
C LEU A 24 9.43 13.15 -0.88
N SER A 25 9.65 14.11 -1.78
CA SER A 25 10.92 14.29 -2.47
C SER A 25 11.29 15.77 -2.56
N GLU A 26 12.54 16.09 -2.28
CA GLU A 26 13.10 17.44 -2.49
C GLU A 26 13.56 17.67 -3.95
N ARG A 27 13.62 16.62 -4.76
CA ARG A 27 13.99 16.67 -6.18
C ARG A 27 12.79 16.32 -7.06
N ASP A 28 12.76 16.93 -8.25
CA ASP A 28 11.69 16.88 -9.25
C ASP A 28 10.84 15.61 -9.17
N GLY A 29 9.53 15.78 -9.03
CA GLY A 29 8.55 14.69 -8.89
C GLY A 29 8.54 13.67 -10.05
N GLN A 30 9.35 13.85 -11.09
CA GLN A 30 9.41 12.99 -12.28
C GLN A 30 9.78 11.53 -11.99
N THR A 31 10.50 11.23 -10.89
CA THR A 31 10.79 9.85 -10.48
C THR A 31 9.72 9.24 -9.60
N LEU A 32 8.78 10.04 -9.09
CA LEU A 32 7.65 9.54 -8.32
C LEU A 32 6.55 9.07 -9.28
N ARG A 33 5.71 8.15 -8.80
CA ARG A 33 4.48 7.80 -9.51
C ARG A 33 3.64 9.06 -9.69
N SER A 34 2.98 9.21 -10.83
CA SER A 34 2.13 10.36 -11.14
C SER A 34 1.07 10.64 -10.05
N GLU A 35 0.58 9.61 -9.38
CA GLU A 35 -0.34 9.68 -8.24
C GLU A 35 0.24 10.40 -7.02
N LEU A 36 1.56 10.60 -6.94
CA LEU A 36 2.26 11.30 -5.85
C LEU A 36 2.82 12.65 -6.29
N VAL A 37 2.44 13.13 -7.48
CA VAL A 37 2.94 14.36 -8.07
C VAL A 37 1.77 15.26 -8.43
N GLU A 38 1.83 16.50 -7.96
CA GLU A 38 0.90 17.54 -8.39
C GLU A 38 1.52 18.28 -9.56
N THR A 39 0.82 18.26 -10.70
CA THR A 39 1.33 18.76 -11.98
C THR A 39 0.45 19.89 -12.50
N ASP A 40 1.01 21.08 -12.63
CA ASP A 40 0.37 22.20 -13.31
C ASP A 40 0.73 22.15 -14.80
N ARG A 41 -0.30 22.19 -15.66
CA ARG A 41 -0.16 22.14 -17.12
C ARG A 41 -0.76 23.38 -17.76
N VAL A 42 -0.11 23.86 -18.81
CA VAL A 42 -0.60 24.96 -19.64
C VAL A 42 -0.59 24.52 -21.10
N GLU A 43 -1.67 24.83 -21.81
CA GLU A 43 -1.75 24.59 -23.26
C GLU A 43 -0.85 25.60 -23.99
N GLU A 44 0.15 25.10 -24.71
CA GLU A 44 1.06 25.87 -25.55
C GLU A 44 0.78 25.56 -27.02
N HIS A 45 0.50 26.59 -27.81
CA HIS A 45 0.33 26.44 -29.25
C HIS A 45 1.66 26.63 -29.97
N VAL A 46 2.13 25.56 -30.61
CA VAL A 46 3.37 25.56 -31.40
C VAL A 46 3.02 25.91 -32.85
N GLN A 47 3.49 27.05 -33.32
CA GLN A 47 3.39 27.44 -34.73
C GLN A 47 4.27 26.54 -35.60
N GLY A 48 3.81 26.21 -36.81
CA GLY A 48 4.63 25.53 -37.80
C GLY A 48 5.83 26.41 -38.19
N GLU A 49 7.02 25.82 -38.33
CA GLU A 49 8.22 26.59 -38.68
C GLU A 49 8.16 27.11 -40.13
N ARG A 50 7.39 26.42 -40.98
CA ARG A 50 7.23 26.75 -42.40
C ARG A 50 5.78 27.08 -42.73
N GLU A 51 5.60 27.84 -43.79
CA GLU A 51 4.31 28.38 -44.25
C GLU A 51 3.23 27.30 -44.52
N TRP A 52 3.67 26.07 -44.85
CA TRP A 52 2.81 24.93 -45.11
C TRP A 52 2.63 23.98 -43.92
N GLU A 53 3.34 24.21 -42.82
CA GLU A 53 3.22 23.43 -41.59
C GLU A 53 2.07 23.98 -40.75
N ARG A 54 1.15 23.09 -40.32
CA ARG A 54 0.07 23.48 -39.42
C ARG A 54 0.60 23.45 -37.98
N GLY A 55 0.31 24.51 -37.24
CA GLY A 55 0.56 24.52 -35.80
C GLY A 55 -0.30 23.49 -35.05
N PHE A 56 0.14 23.12 -33.86
CA PHE A 56 -0.55 22.19 -32.98
C PHE A 56 -0.44 22.65 -31.52
N SER A 57 -1.45 22.34 -30.71
CA SER A 57 -1.41 22.60 -29.27
C SER A 57 -0.80 21.41 -28.53
N VAL A 58 0.02 21.69 -27.53
CA VAL A 58 0.58 20.71 -26.60
C VAL A 58 0.33 21.12 -25.16
N ASP A 59 0.11 20.15 -24.28
CA ASP A 59 0.12 20.39 -22.84
C ASP A 59 1.56 20.42 -22.33
N ARG A 60 2.05 21.61 -21.98
CA ARG A 60 3.35 21.75 -21.32
C ARG A 60 3.17 21.68 -19.81
N VAL A 61 3.98 20.85 -19.17
CA VAL A 61 4.11 20.85 -17.70
C VAL A 61 4.87 22.10 -17.26
N GLU A 62 4.23 22.98 -16.50
CA GLU A 62 4.89 24.15 -15.91
C GLU A 62 5.52 23.84 -14.56
N ARG A 63 4.86 22.99 -13.77
CA ARG A 63 5.30 22.63 -12.42
C ARG A 63 4.95 21.19 -12.13
N ALA A 64 5.86 20.48 -11.46
CA ALA A 64 5.65 19.11 -11.01
C ALA A 64 6.28 18.93 -9.63
N GLU A 65 5.46 18.90 -8.59
CA GLU A 65 5.91 18.81 -7.20
C GLU A 65 5.42 17.55 -6.53
N SER A 66 6.25 16.99 -5.64
CA SER A 66 5.82 15.86 -4.82
C SER A 66 4.82 16.32 -3.77
N VAL A 67 3.82 15.48 -3.51
CA VAL A 67 2.94 15.66 -2.36
C VAL A 67 3.70 15.58 -1.03
N THR A 68 3.07 16.03 0.04
CA THR A 68 3.59 15.86 1.40
C THR A 68 3.52 14.40 1.87
N TRP A 69 4.26 14.06 2.92
CA TRP A 69 4.16 12.74 3.57
C TRP A 69 2.75 12.41 4.03
N ALA A 70 2.02 13.37 4.59
CA ALA A 70 0.64 13.16 5.03
C ALA A 70 -0.29 12.83 3.85
N GLU A 71 -0.16 13.55 2.74
CA GLU A 71 -0.95 13.30 1.53
C GLU A 71 -0.57 11.98 0.86
N GLY A 72 0.72 11.66 0.80
CA GLY A 72 1.21 10.38 0.30
C GLY A 72 0.66 9.21 1.11
N LEU A 73 0.70 9.32 2.44
CA LEU A 73 0.13 8.32 3.35
C LEU A 73 -1.38 8.17 3.15
N PHE A 74 -2.11 9.28 3.05
CA PHE A 74 -3.56 9.26 2.79
C PHE A 74 -3.89 8.55 1.47
N ARG A 75 -3.19 8.91 0.38
CA ARG A 75 -3.37 8.30 -0.95
C ARG A 75 -3.06 6.81 -0.92
N PHE A 76 -1.99 6.41 -0.23
CA PHE A 76 -1.62 5.02 -0.04
C PHE A 76 -2.71 4.24 0.72
N LEU A 77 -3.13 4.72 1.89
CA LEU A 77 -4.15 4.05 2.72
C LEU A 77 -5.49 3.92 1.97
N THR A 78 -5.86 4.94 1.21
CA THR A 78 -7.09 4.91 0.40
C THR A 78 -6.96 3.89 -0.75
N ALA A 79 -5.83 3.85 -1.44
CA ALA A 79 -5.57 2.87 -2.51
C ALA A 79 -5.44 1.43 -1.98
N ARG A 80 -5.04 1.29 -0.72
CA ARG A 80 -4.88 0.02 -0.02
C ARG A 80 -6.21 -0.59 0.41
N GLN A 81 -7.19 0.24 0.73
CA GLN A 81 -8.48 -0.17 1.31
C GLN A 81 -9.18 -1.34 0.57
N PRO A 82 -9.24 -1.39 -0.78
CA PRO A 82 -9.86 -2.52 -1.48
C PRO A 82 -9.21 -3.88 -1.19
N TYR A 83 -7.93 -3.91 -0.82
CA TYR A 83 -7.25 -5.14 -0.43
C TYR A 83 -7.55 -5.54 1.02
N ASP A 84 -7.81 -4.56 1.89
CA ASP A 84 -8.17 -4.82 3.29
C ASP A 84 -9.63 -5.28 3.41
N ASP A 85 -10.50 -4.77 2.53
CA ASP A 85 -11.92 -5.15 2.44
C ASP A 85 -12.15 -6.52 1.76
N GLY A 86 -11.09 -7.10 1.18
CA GLY A 86 -11.14 -8.34 0.41
C GLY A 86 -11.23 -8.07 -1.10
N LEU A 87 -10.30 -8.65 -1.84
CA LEU A 87 -10.29 -8.56 -3.30
C LEU A 87 -11.13 -9.71 -3.85
N GLY A 88 -12.06 -9.44 -4.77
CA GLY A 88 -12.91 -10.48 -5.35
C GLY A 88 -13.32 -10.18 -6.78
N GLY A 89 -13.46 -11.22 -7.58
CA GLY A 89 -13.95 -11.15 -8.96
C GLY A 89 -15.35 -11.76 -9.07
N ARG A 90 -16.24 -11.08 -9.77
CA ARG A 90 -17.56 -11.63 -10.13
C ARG A 90 -17.49 -12.25 -11.52
N PHE A 91 -17.80 -13.53 -11.62
CA PHE A 91 -17.71 -14.32 -12.84
C PHE A 91 -19.08 -14.85 -13.24
N GLU A 92 -19.29 -15.00 -14.54
CA GLU A 92 -20.49 -15.63 -15.10
C GLU A 92 -20.09 -16.95 -15.76
N SER A 93 -20.79 -18.02 -15.40
CA SER A 93 -20.64 -19.32 -16.03
C SER A 93 -21.24 -19.28 -17.43
N ARG A 94 -20.39 -19.59 -18.42
CA ARG A 94 -20.80 -19.68 -19.84
C ARG A 94 -21.79 -20.82 -20.14
N TYR A 95 -22.04 -21.73 -19.20
CA TYR A 95 -22.85 -22.92 -19.42
C TYR A 95 -24.32 -22.73 -19.01
N ASP A 96 -24.56 -22.05 -17.89
CA ASP A 96 -25.87 -21.85 -17.27
C ASP A 96 -26.17 -20.36 -17.01
N GLY A 97 -25.22 -19.46 -17.27
CA GLY A 97 -25.36 -18.03 -16.98
C GLY A 97 -25.29 -17.70 -15.50
N GLU A 98 -24.95 -18.66 -14.63
CA GLU A 98 -24.90 -18.42 -13.20
C GLU A 98 -23.72 -17.51 -12.85
N THR A 99 -24.00 -16.49 -12.02
CA THR A 99 -22.98 -15.56 -11.55
C THR A 99 -22.49 -15.98 -10.17
N PHE A 100 -21.18 -16.07 -9.99
CA PHE A 100 -20.53 -16.38 -8.71
C PHE A 100 -19.39 -15.40 -8.42
N THR A 101 -19.08 -15.21 -7.14
CA THR A 101 -17.95 -14.39 -6.70
C THR A 101 -16.82 -15.30 -6.25
N VAL A 102 -15.59 -14.98 -6.64
CA VAL A 102 -14.37 -15.65 -6.19
C VAL A 102 -13.53 -14.63 -5.44
N ASP A 103 -13.23 -14.92 -4.19
CA ASP A 103 -12.27 -14.15 -3.41
C ASP A 103 -10.86 -14.46 -3.90
N PHE A 104 -10.06 -13.42 -4.09
CA PHE A 104 -8.65 -13.51 -4.42
C PHE A 104 -7.83 -13.30 -3.15
N ASP A 105 -6.85 -14.17 -2.94
CA ASP A 105 -5.86 -14.05 -1.87
C ASP A 105 -4.47 -13.91 -2.49
N ASP A 106 -3.74 -12.87 -2.09
CA ASP A 106 -2.39 -12.63 -2.57
C ASP A 106 -1.49 -12.04 -1.46
N CYS A 107 -0.24 -11.73 -1.77
CA CYS A 107 0.68 -11.18 -0.77
C CYS A 107 0.28 -9.79 -0.23
N TRP A 108 -0.75 -9.19 -0.81
CA TRP A 108 -1.36 -7.95 -0.42
C TRP A 108 -2.72 -8.17 0.25
N THR A 109 -3.29 -9.35 0.44
CA THR A 109 -4.53 -9.45 1.23
C THR A 109 -4.25 -9.41 2.74
N SER A 110 -5.22 -8.93 3.51
CA SER A 110 -5.13 -8.87 4.98
C SER A 110 -4.93 -10.26 5.60
N SER A 111 -5.61 -11.27 5.06
CA SER A 111 -5.46 -12.69 5.37
C SER A 111 -4.02 -13.20 5.23
N TYR A 112 -3.33 -12.88 4.12
CA TYR A 112 -1.90 -13.18 4.01
C TYR A 112 -1.08 -12.42 5.06
N GLY A 113 -1.41 -11.16 5.29
CA GLY A 113 -0.88 -10.33 6.37
C GLY A 113 -0.87 -11.05 7.73
N ASP A 114 -2.04 -11.54 8.11
CA ASP A 114 -2.35 -12.21 9.38
C ASP A 114 -1.69 -13.59 9.46
N GLU A 115 -1.72 -14.37 8.38
CA GLU A 115 -1.06 -15.69 8.33
C GLU A 115 0.45 -15.55 8.58
N GLN A 116 1.11 -14.60 7.92
CA GLN A 116 2.53 -14.35 8.11
C GLN A 116 2.84 -13.79 9.52
N ALA A 117 1.96 -12.96 10.07
CA ALA A 117 2.11 -12.47 11.44
C ALA A 117 2.02 -13.62 12.45
N ALA A 118 1.06 -14.52 12.27
CA ALA A 118 0.89 -15.72 13.10
C ALA A 118 2.11 -16.65 13.00
N LYS A 119 2.62 -16.88 11.78
CA LYS A 119 3.86 -17.65 11.54
C LYS A 119 5.06 -17.01 12.24
N ASN A 120 5.25 -15.70 12.10
CA ASN A 120 6.34 -14.99 12.77
C ASN A 120 6.24 -15.08 14.29
N ALA A 121 5.04 -14.90 14.85
CA ALA A 121 4.83 -15.06 16.29
C ALA A 121 5.09 -16.50 16.75
N ALA A 122 4.74 -17.50 15.95
CA ALA A 122 5.05 -18.90 16.26
C ALA A 122 6.55 -19.16 16.24
N PHE A 123 7.28 -18.62 15.26
CA PHE A 123 8.75 -18.69 15.23
C PHE A 123 9.38 -17.99 16.42
N GLN A 124 8.92 -16.78 16.77
CA GLN A 124 9.41 -16.06 17.95
C GLN A 124 9.24 -16.88 19.24
N ARG A 125 8.11 -17.57 19.42
CA ARG A 125 7.90 -18.47 20.58
C ARG A 125 8.87 -19.64 20.59
N GLN A 126 9.22 -20.20 19.43
CA GLN A 126 10.18 -21.32 19.37
C GLN A 126 11.61 -20.86 19.66
N LEU A 127 11.96 -19.62 19.30
CA LEU A 127 13.31 -19.09 19.48
C LEU A 127 13.51 -18.51 20.88
N MET A 128 12.58 -17.68 21.34
CA MET A 128 12.67 -16.93 22.60
C MET A 128 11.86 -17.55 23.75
N GLY A 129 11.13 -18.61 23.47
CA GLY A 129 10.21 -19.20 24.42
C GLY A 129 8.90 -18.42 24.50
N GLY A 130 7.92 -19.03 25.16
CA GLY A 130 6.58 -18.48 25.32
C GLY A 130 5.49 -19.53 25.18
N THR A 131 4.26 -19.12 25.49
CA THR A 131 3.10 -20.00 25.48
C THR A 131 2.33 -19.85 24.17
N TYR A 132 1.98 -20.99 23.56
CA TYR A 132 1.07 -21.02 22.43
C TYR A 132 -0.35 -20.58 22.87
N PRO A 133 -1.06 -19.79 22.06
CA PRO A 133 -2.42 -19.38 22.38
C PRO A 133 -3.34 -20.61 22.50
N GLU A 134 -4.32 -20.52 23.39
CA GLU A 134 -5.35 -21.55 23.52
C GLU A 134 -6.25 -21.57 22.28
N SER A 135 -6.39 -22.74 21.67
CA SER A 135 -7.21 -22.99 20.50
C SER A 135 -7.60 -24.48 20.44
N GLU A 136 -8.83 -24.78 20.03
CA GLU A 136 -9.29 -26.16 19.85
C GLU A 136 -8.67 -26.81 18.60
N ASP A 137 -8.20 -26.01 17.64
CA ASP A 137 -7.69 -26.46 16.35
C ASP A 137 -6.17 -26.69 16.34
N SER A 138 -5.48 -26.44 17.46
CA SER A 138 -4.03 -26.53 17.57
C SER A 138 -3.60 -27.66 18.50
N ALA A 139 -2.79 -28.59 17.98
CA ALA A 139 -2.19 -29.65 18.78
C ALA A 139 -1.25 -29.15 19.89
N ARG A 140 -0.79 -27.90 19.81
CA ARG A 140 0.12 -27.26 20.78
C ARG A 140 -0.56 -26.20 21.63
N SER A 141 -1.89 -26.18 21.65
CA SER A 141 -2.70 -25.26 22.45
C SER A 141 -2.26 -25.26 23.92
N GLY A 142 -1.94 -24.07 24.45
CA GLY A 142 -1.51 -23.88 25.84
C GLY A 142 -0.10 -24.41 26.18
N GLU A 143 0.63 -24.97 25.22
CA GLU A 143 1.98 -25.48 25.44
C GLU A 143 2.97 -24.33 25.66
N HIS A 144 3.78 -24.43 26.72
CA HIS A 144 4.89 -23.52 26.97
C HIS A 144 6.19 -24.09 26.38
N VAL A 145 6.92 -23.26 25.64
CA VAL A 145 8.24 -23.59 25.09
C VAL A 145 9.28 -22.73 25.79
N GLU A 146 10.37 -23.34 26.25
CA GLU A 146 11.54 -22.63 26.77
C GLU A 146 12.38 -22.08 25.62
N GLY A 147 12.82 -20.83 25.74
CA GLY A 147 13.59 -20.14 24.72
C GLY A 147 15.09 -20.42 24.80
N GLU A 148 15.75 -20.47 23.64
CA GLU A 148 17.22 -20.54 23.57
C GLU A 148 17.85 -19.13 23.54
N TRP A 149 17.13 -18.13 23.03
CA TRP A 149 17.64 -16.76 22.86
C TRP A 149 16.80 -15.72 23.63
N GLY A 150 17.48 -14.73 24.24
CA GLY A 150 16.82 -13.72 25.07
C GLY A 150 16.29 -12.49 24.34
N ASP A 151 16.79 -12.19 23.13
CA ASP A 151 16.33 -11.07 22.31
C ASP A 151 16.54 -11.39 20.83
N VAL A 152 15.45 -11.43 20.06
CA VAL A 152 15.43 -11.80 18.64
C VAL A 152 14.65 -10.75 17.86
N ALA A 153 15.31 -10.12 16.89
CA ALA A 153 14.68 -9.22 15.94
C ALA A 153 14.13 -10.02 14.74
N THR A 154 12.83 -9.90 14.48
CA THR A 154 12.21 -10.46 13.28
C THR A 154 12.06 -9.38 12.21
N ILE A 155 12.70 -9.58 11.05
CA ILE A 155 12.58 -8.67 9.90
C ILE A 155 11.65 -9.32 8.88
N ARG A 156 10.50 -8.71 8.63
CA ARG A 156 9.57 -9.12 7.56
C ARG A 156 9.92 -8.36 6.28
N LEU A 157 10.54 -9.05 5.33
CA LEU A 157 10.75 -8.52 3.98
C LEU A 157 9.52 -8.82 3.13
N THR A 158 8.58 -7.89 3.02
CA THR A 158 7.50 -7.98 2.03
C THR A 158 8.03 -7.53 0.68
N ARG A 159 7.81 -8.34 -0.37
CA ARG A 159 7.99 -7.89 -1.76
C ARG A 159 6.96 -6.79 -2.01
N THR A 160 7.34 -5.54 -1.82
CA THR A 160 6.68 -4.44 -2.52
C THR A 160 6.96 -4.67 -4.00
N GLY A 161 5.96 -5.16 -4.73
CA GLY A 161 6.06 -5.49 -6.16
C GLY A 161 6.90 -4.47 -6.90
N SER A 162 8.08 -4.91 -7.36
CA SER A 162 8.95 -4.12 -8.22
C SER A 162 8.64 -4.51 -9.66
N SER A 163 8.00 -3.59 -10.39
CA SER A 163 8.15 -3.25 -11.81
C SER A 163 6.82 -2.76 -12.36
#